data_AF-E4U936-F1
#
_entry.id   AF-E4U936-F1
#
_cell.length_a   1.000
_cell.length_b   1.000
_cell.length_c   1.000
_cell.angle_alpha   90.00
_cell.angle_beta   90.00
_cell.angle_gamma   90.00
#
_symmetry.space_group_name_H-M   'P 1'
#
loop_
_entity.id
_entity.type
_entity.pdbx_description
1 polymer ?
#
loop_
_entity_poly.entity_id
_entity_poly.type
_entity_poly.pdbx_seq_one_letter_code
_entity_poly.pdbx_strand_id
1 'polypeptide(L)'
;MKRTGWLLLALLVLLAACAPRVWYKPGATSTQRDRDLELCRYEAQARFAEAVPPLGAFRAYVDVPFGTPFELERRVEEAAQDAVRDAYEDYRNAFVRGYVSDCMEAKGYVLVEER
;
A
#
# COMPACT_ATOMS: atom_id res chain seq x y z
N MET A 1 34.69 1.26 -30.70
CA MET A 1 34.36 2.17 -29.58
C MET A 1 32.92 2.70 -29.66
N LYS A 2 31.89 1.83 -29.62
CA LYS A 2 30.46 2.24 -29.76
C LYS A 2 29.51 1.71 -28.67
N ARG A 3 29.95 0.79 -27.79
CA ARG A 3 29.09 0.11 -26.79
C ARG A 3 28.86 0.89 -25.49
N THR A 4 29.78 1.76 -25.09
CA THR A 4 29.67 2.52 -23.83
C THR A 4 28.61 3.62 -23.87
N GLY A 5 28.37 4.24 -25.03
CA GLY A 5 27.34 5.29 -25.17
C GLY A 5 25.90 4.77 -24.99
N TRP A 6 25.63 3.53 -25.40
CA TRP A 6 24.30 2.91 -25.28
C TRP A 6 23.96 2.52 -23.84
N LEU A 7 24.95 2.08 -23.06
CA LEU A 7 24.78 1.77 -21.65
C LEU A 7 24.50 3.03 -20.82
N LEU A 8 25.17 4.15 -21.11
CA LEU A 8 24.92 5.44 -20.45
C LEU A 8 23.53 5.99 -20.77
N LEU A 9 23.07 5.89 -22.01
CA LEU A 9 21.72 6.29 -22.42
C LEU A 9 20.63 5.43 -21.76
N ALA A 10 20.84 4.10 -21.69
CA ALA A 10 19.91 3.21 -21.01
C ALA A 10 19.83 3.50 -19.50
N LEU A 11 20.97 3.79 -18.86
CA LEU A 11 21.02 4.14 -17.43
C LEU A 11 20.29 5.47 -17.14
N LEU A 12 20.47 6.48 -17.99
CA LEU A 12 19.79 7.79 -17.88
C LEU A 12 18.27 7.65 -18.06
N VAL A 13 17.81 6.79 -18.97
CA VAL A 13 16.38 6.52 -19.16
C VAL A 13 15.78 5.77 -17.97
N LEU A 14 16.52 4.81 -17.38
CA LEU A 14 16.10 4.12 -16.15
C LEU A 14 16.02 5.05 -14.93
N LEU A 15 16.96 6.00 -14.80
CA LEU A 15 16.95 7.00 -13.74
C LEU A 15 15.79 8.00 -13.90
N ALA A 16 15.50 8.43 -15.13
CA ALA A 16 14.36 9.31 -15.42
C ALA A 16 12.99 8.64 -15.21
N ALA A 17 12.91 7.31 -15.36
CA ALA A 17 11.70 6.53 -15.08
C ALA A 17 11.43 6.32 -13.59
N CYS A 18 12.38 6.66 -12.71
CA CYS A 18 12.27 6.55 -11.25
C CYS A 18 12.10 7.91 -10.57
N ALA A 19 11.55 8.91 -11.26
CA ALA A 19 11.13 10.16 -10.64
C ALA A 19 10.19 9.87 -9.46
N PRO A 20 10.59 10.18 -8.21
CA PRO A 20 9.73 9.94 -7.06
C PRO A 20 8.49 10.83 -7.17
N ARG A 21 7.34 10.27 -6.80
CA ARG A 21 6.10 11.05 -6.70
C ARG A 21 6.09 11.78 -5.36
N VAL A 22 5.89 13.09 -5.40
CA VAL A 22 5.94 13.96 -4.23
C VAL A 22 4.68 14.81 -4.16
N TRP A 23 4.17 14.99 -2.94
CA TRP A 23 3.07 15.92 -2.69
C TRP A 23 3.56 17.36 -2.78
N TYR A 24 2.96 18.15 -3.66
CA TYR A 24 3.33 19.53 -3.90
C TYR A 24 2.18 20.48 -3.55
N LYS A 25 2.50 21.56 -2.85
CA LYS A 25 1.59 22.68 -2.58
C LYS A 25 2.38 23.98 -2.65
N PRO A 26 1.93 25.00 -3.42
CA PRO A 26 2.63 26.28 -3.49
C PRO A 26 2.84 26.90 -2.10
N GLY A 27 4.07 27.29 -1.80
CA GLY A 27 4.44 27.92 -0.53
C GLY A 27 4.59 26.98 0.67
N ALA A 28 4.32 25.68 0.53
CA ALA A 28 4.58 24.71 1.60
C ALA A 28 6.05 24.31 1.63
N THR A 29 6.64 24.24 2.83
CA THR A 29 8.00 23.70 3.03
C THR A 29 7.96 22.16 3.05
N SER A 30 9.11 21.52 2.84
CA SER A 30 9.23 20.06 2.95
C SER A 30 8.80 19.56 4.33
N THR A 31 9.22 20.24 5.41
CA THR A 31 8.82 19.91 6.78
C THR A 31 7.31 20.01 7.00
N GLN A 32 6.66 21.02 6.40
CA GLN A 32 5.21 21.16 6.49
C GLN A 32 4.50 20.02 5.75
N ARG A 33 4.95 19.70 4.54
CA ARG A 33 4.43 18.57 3.75
C ARG A 33 4.56 17.25 4.50
N ASP A 34 5.73 16.98 5.07
CA ASP A 34 6.00 15.71 5.74
C ASP A 34 5.14 15.58 7.01
N ARG A 35 4.97 16.68 7.77
CA ARG A 35 4.03 16.74 8.91
C ARG A 35 2.57 16.50 8.49
N ASP A 36 2.11 17.17 7.43
CA ASP A 36 0.74 17.00 6.93
C ASP A 36 0.50 15.55 6.46
N LEU A 37 1.48 14.94 5.80
CA LEU A 37 1.41 13.55 5.35
C LEU A 37 1.37 12.57 6.53
N GLU A 38 2.18 12.79 7.57
CA GLU A 38 2.13 11.97 8.79
C GLU A 38 0.78 12.09 9.49
N LEU A 39 0.22 13.30 9.59
CA LEU A 39 -1.10 13.51 10.19
C LEU A 39 -2.19 12.78 9.39
N CYS A 40 -2.20 12.91 8.06
CA CYS A 40 -3.15 12.20 7.20
C CYS A 40 -3.01 10.67 7.32
N ARG A 41 -1.78 10.15 7.47
CA ARG A 41 -1.54 8.71 7.69
C ARG A 41 -2.07 8.25 9.05
N TYR A 42 -1.86 9.04 10.09
CA TYR A 42 -2.37 8.74 11.43
C TYR A 42 -3.90 8.71 11.44
N GLU A 43 -4.55 9.72 10.85
CA GLU A 43 -6.01 9.77 10.72
C GLU A 43 -6.55 8.60 9.90
N ALA A 44 -5.91 8.26 8.77
CA ALA A 44 -6.29 7.11 7.95
C ALA A 44 -6.27 5.79 8.75
N GLN A 45 -5.24 5.59 9.58
CA GLN A 45 -5.15 4.40 10.44
C GLN A 45 -6.23 4.38 11.52
N ALA A 46 -6.51 5.52 12.15
CA ALA A 46 -7.58 5.63 13.14
C ALA A 46 -8.95 5.34 12.52
N ARG A 47 -9.23 5.89 11.33
CA ARG A 47 -10.47 5.64 10.58
C ARG A 47 -10.62 4.20 10.16
N PHE A 48 -9.53 3.56 9.73
CA PHE A 48 -9.56 2.14 9.41
C PHE A 48 -9.92 1.30 10.63
N ALA A 49 -9.32 1.58 11.79
CA ALA A 49 -9.61 0.87 13.04
C ALA A 49 -11.04 1.11 13.56
N GLU A 50 -11.66 2.25 13.23
CA GLU A 50 -13.06 2.55 13.55
C GLU A 50 -14.04 1.84 12.61
N ALA A 51 -13.75 1.84 11.31
CA ALA A 51 -14.67 1.36 10.27
C ALA A 51 -14.54 -0.14 9.98
N VAL A 52 -13.39 -0.74 10.26
CA VAL A 52 -13.06 -2.12 9.87
C VAL A 52 -12.79 -2.95 11.12
N PRO A 53 -13.49 -4.08 11.31
CA PRO A 53 -13.20 -5.00 12.40
C PRO A 53 -11.74 -5.44 12.39
N PRO A 54 -11.13 -5.79 13.53
CA PRO A 54 -9.77 -6.33 13.55
C PRO A 54 -9.70 -7.66 12.80
N LEU A 55 -8.52 -8.02 12.26
CA LEU A 55 -8.29 -9.27 11.53
C LEU A 55 -8.84 -10.51 12.25
N GLY A 56 -8.69 -10.58 13.59
CA GLY A 56 -9.18 -11.70 14.39
C GLY A 56 -10.72 -11.86 14.45
N ALA A 57 -11.47 -10.86 13.99
CA ALA A 57 -12.93 -10.96 13.83
C ALA A 57 -13.33 -11.69 12.53
N PHE A 58 -12.42 -11.82 11.57
CA PHE A 58 -12.65 -12.56 10.34
C PHE A 58 -12.33 -14.04 10.56
N ARG A 59 -13.21 -14.91 10.09
CA ARG A 59 -13.00 -16.36 10.09
C ARG A 59 -13.09 -16.88 8.67
N ALA A 60 -12.09 -17.66 8.26
CA ALA A 60 -12.19 -18.47 7.06
C ALA A 60 -12.96 -19.75 7.41
N TYR A 61 -13.97 -20.07 6.61
CA TYR A 61 -14.65 -21.36 6.66
C TYR A 61 -14.30 -22.10 5.39
N VAL A 62 -13.74 -23.31 5.53
CA VAL A 62 -13.42 -24.16 4.40
C VAL A 62 -14.18 -25.46 4.53
N ASP A 63 -14.99 -25.79 3.53
CA ASP A 63 -15.65 -27.08 3.47
C ASP A 63 -14.64 -28.13 2.98
N VAL A 64 -14.18 -28.97 3.91
CA VAL A 64 -13.28 -30.08 3.60
C VAL A 64 -14.09 -31.37 3.42
N PRO A 65 -13.94 -32.12 2.31
CA PRO A 65 -14.71 -33.34 2.07
C PRO A 65 -14.53 -34.41 3.16
N PHE A 66 -15.60 -35.15 3.44
CA PHE A 66 -15.55 -36.29 4.36
C PHE A 66 -14.53 -37.35 3.90
N GLY A 67 -13.70 -37.83 4.82
CA GLY A 67 -12.64 -38.80 4.55
C GLY A 67 -11.29 -38.19 4.13
N THR A 68 -11.18 -36.85 4.12
CA THR A 68 -9.90 -36.18 3.89
C THR A 68 -8.91 -36.50 5.02
N PRO A 69 -7.64 -36.83 4.72
CA PRO A 69 -6.62 -37.02 5.76
C PRO A 69 -6.45 -35.77 6.62
N PHE A 70 -6.33 -35.95 7.94
CA PHE A 70 -6.20 -34.86 8.91
C PHE A 70 -5.07 -33.86 8.58
N GLU A 71 -3.93 -34.34 8.07
CA GLU A 71 -2.83 -33.46 7.68
C GLU A 71 -3.18 -32.53 6.51
N LEU A 72 -4.04 -32.99 5.59
CA LEU A 72 -4.49 -32.23 4.45
C LEU A 72 -5.55 -31.21 4.87
N GLU A 73 -6.48 -31.61 5.74
CA GLU A 73 -7.46 -30.71 6.36
C GLU A 73 -6.78 -29.52 7.05
N ARG A 74 -5.78 -29.78 7.92
CA ARG A 74 -5.02 -28.72 8.60
C ARG A 74 -4.33 -27.76 7.61
N ARG A 75 -3.71 -28.29 6.55
CA ARG A 75 -3.03 -27.45 5.53
C ARG A 75 -4.02 -26.55 4.79
N VAL A 76 -5.22 -27.06 4.52
CA VAL A 76 -6.28 -26.31 3.85
C VAL A 76 -6.78 -25.17 4.76
N GLU A 77 -6.98 -25.44 6.04
CA GLU A 77 -7.35 -24.42 7.02
C GLU A 77 -6.27 -23.33 7.18
N GLU A 78 -4.99 -23.72 7.28
CA GLU A 78 -3.85 -22.79 7.35
C GLU A 78 -3.79 -21.89 6.12
N ALA A 79 -3.90 -22.47 4.92
CA ALA A 79 -3.89 -21.70 3.68
C ALA A 79 -5.05 -20.70 3.59
N ALA A 80 -6.23 -21.06 4.11
CA ALA A 80 -7.37 -20.16 4.12
C ALA A 80 -7.21 -19.01 5.13
N GLN A 81 -6.59 -19.27 6.29
CA GLN A 81 -6.25 -18.21 7.24
C GLN A 81 -5.22 -17.24 6.67
N ASP A 82 -4.19 -17.76 5.98
CA ASP A 82 -3.19 -16.94 5.29
C ASP A 82 -3.85 -16.06 4.22
N ALA A 83 -4.74 -16.62 3.40
CA ALA A 83 -5.47 -15.87 2.38
C ALA A 83 -6.33 -14.73 2.98
N VAL A 84 -6.97 -14.96 4.13
CA VAL A 84 -7.73 -13.91 4.83
C VAL A 84 -6.81 -12.81 5.35
N ARG A 85 -5.64 -13.16 5.90
CA ARG A 85 -4.65 -12.17 6.35
C ARG A 85 -4.18 -11.31 5.19
N ASP A 86 -3.79 -11.93 4.07
CA ASP A 86 -3.27 -11.23 2.90
C ASP A 86 -4.33 -10.28 2.32
N ALA A 87 -5.57 -10.75 2.16
CA ALA A 87 -6.68 -9.92 1.69
C ALA A 87 -6.97 -8.74 2.63
N TYR A 88 -6.87 -8.95 3.95
CA TYR A 88 -7.05 -7.89 4.94
C TYR A 88 -5.95 -6.83 4.87
N GLU A 89 -4.68 -7.24 4.70
CA GLU A 89 -3.56 -6.33 4.55
C GLU A 89 -3.66 -5.51 3.25
N ASP A 90 -4.04 -6.14 2.15
CA ASP A 90 -4.29 -5.47 0.87
C ASP A 90 -5.41 -4.44 1.00
N TYR A 91 -6.52 -4.82 1.63
CA TYR A 91 -7.63 -3.90 1.88
C TYR A 91 -7.22 -2.73 2.77
N ARG A 92 -6.47 -2.99 3.86
CA ARG A 92 -5.91 -1.94 4.73
C ARG A 92 -5.03 -0.98 3.94
N ASN A 93 -4.13 -1.50 3.12
CA ASN A 93 -3.21 -0.70 2.33
C ASN A 93 -3.95 0.18 1.30
N ALA A 94 -4.97 -0.37 0.64
CA ALA A 94 -5.81 0.37 -0.29
C ALA A 94 -6.61 1.48 0.42
N PHE A 95 -7.26 1.14 1.54
CA PHE A 95 -8.03 2.08 2.36
C PHE A 95 -7.16 3.24 2.83
N VAL A 96 -6.02 2.94 3.46
CA VAL A 96 -5.12 3.97 4.00
C VAL A 96 -4.57 4.84 2.88
N ARG A 97 -4.18 4.26 1.74
CA ARG A 97 -3.68 5.01 0.59
C ARG A 97 -4.73 5.96 0.02
N GLY A 98 -5.97 5.49 -0.16
CA GLY A 98 -7.07 6.31 -0.64
C GLY A 98 -7.34 7.49 0.29
N TYR A 99 -7.53 7.21 1.58
CA TYR A 99 -7.77 8.25 2.58
C TYR A 99 -6.64 9.27 2.66
N VAL A 100 -5.38 8.83 2.60
CA VAL A 100 -4.23 9.75 2.60
C VAL A 100 -4.24 10.64 1.36
N SER A 101 -4.59 10.11 0.18
CA SER A 101 -4.73 10.92 -1.04
C SER A 101 -5.79 12.00 -0.86
N ASP A 102 -7.00 11.61 -0.44
CA ASP A 102 -8.12 12.53 -0.25
C ASP A 102 -7.81 13.60 0.80
N CYS A 103 -7.16 13.21 1.91
CA CYS A 103 -6.74 14.12 2.97
C CYS A 103 -5.69 15.14 2.47
N MET A 104 -4.69 14.69 1.72
CA MET A 104 -3.65 15.56 1.16
C MET A 104 -4.23 16.52 0.10
N GLU A 105 -5.12 16.03 -0.76
CA GLU A 105 -5.84 16.83 -1.74
C GLU A 105 -6.72 17.89 -1.08
N ALA A 106 -7.45 17.53 -0.01
CA ALA A 106 -8.25 18.47 0.79
C ALA A 106 -7.40 19.55 1.46
N LYS A 107 -6.14 19.24 1.81
CA LYS A 107 -5.15 20.21 2.30
C LYS A 107 -4.55 21.07 1.18
N GLY A 108 -4.91 20.83 -0.08
CA GLY A 108 -4.45 21.57 -1.25
C GLY A 108 -3.12 21.09 -1.84
N TYR A 109 -2.70 19.87 -1.50
CA TYR A 109 -1.56 19.23 -2.17
C TYR A 109 -2.00 18.53 -3.44
N VAL A 110 -1.10 18.47 -4.42
CA VAL A 110 -1.25 17.67 -5.64
C VAL A 110 -0.07 16.71 -5.75
N LEU A 111 -0.32 15.47 -6.17
CA LEU A 111 0.75 14.50 -6.38
C LEU A 111 1.42 14.78 -7.73
N VAL A 112 2.71 15.12 -7.71
CA VAL A 112 3.49 15.43 -8.91
C VAL A 112 4.67 14.48 -9.03
N GLU A 113 5.10 14.22 -10.26
CA GLU A 113 6.38 13.55 -10.53
C GLU A 113 7.50 14.57 -10.37
N GLU A 114 8.45 14.30 -9.47
CA GLU A 114 9.64 15.12 -9.28
C GLU A 114 10.57 14.91 -10.48
N ARG A 115 10.57 15.88 -11.42
CA ARG A 115 11.42 15.86 -12.62
C ARG A 115 12.76 16.54 -12.39
#